data_AF-N1VAQ0-F1
#
_entry.id   AF-N1VAQ0-F1
#
_cell.length_a   1.000
_cell.length_b   1.000
_cell.length_c   1.000
_cell.angle_alpha   90.00
_cell.angle_beta   90.00
_cell.angle_gamma   90.00
#
_symmetry.space_group_name_H-M   'P 1'
#
loop_
_entity.id
_entity.type
_entity.pdbx_description
1 polymer ?
#
loop_
_entity_poly.entity_id
_entity_poly.type
_entity_poly.pdbx_seq_one_letter_code
_entity_poly.pdbx_strand_id
1 'polypeptide(L)'
;MLWRQGLVMSGRDALELARDAFREQAWGQAYARFGVADSDSRLAPADLELYARASFLTGRDDACVSLLDRAYHQLLDSGEHEQAAECAFWLGFNLINRGEMAQAGGWLARAEKLVPATPDDSPIRGLLLVPAACRHSCRATVPAPSSSSPWPAGLAAPRGSRS
;
A
#
# COMPACT_ATOMS: atom_id res chain seq x y z
N MET A 1 -35.95 3.39 -36.18
CA MET A 1 -35.70 2.27 -35.23
C MET A 1 -34.23 2.30 -34.82
N LEU A 2 -33.86 3.24 -33.93
CA LEU A 2 -32.48 3.55 -33.53
C LEU A 2 -32.34 3.46 -32.01
N TRP A 3 -32.34 2.24 -31.48
CA TRP A 3 -32.01 1.96 -30.08
C TRP A 3 -31.40 0.57 -30.02
N ARG A 4 -30.06 0.46 -30.08
CA ARG A 4 -29.28 -0.72 -29.66
C ARG A 4 -27.80 -0.53 -30.01
N GLN A 5 -27.13 0.39 -29.31
CA GLN A 5 -25.75 0.18 -28.85
C GLN A 5 -25.58 1.09 -27.63
N GLY A 6 -26.07 0.63 -26.48
CA GLY A 6 -25.48 1.07 -25.23
C GLY A 6 -24.07 0.51 -25.24
N LEU A 7 -23.06 1.39 -25.26
CA LEU A 7 -21.68 1.03 -25.00
C LEU A 7 -21.61 0.38 -23.62
N VAL A 8 -21.77 -0.94 -23.57
CA VAL A 8 -21.31 -1.72 -22.44
C VAL A 8 -19.80 -1.54 -22.48
N MET A 9 -19.28 -0.70 -21.59
CA MET A 9 -17.85 -0.60 -21.31
C MET A 9 -17.32 -2.03 -21.14
N SER A 10 -16.53 -2.51 -22.10
CA SER A 10 -15.90 -3.82 -22.00
C SER A 10 -14.89 -3.81 -20.86
N GLY A 11 -14.62 -4.94 -20.20
CA GLY A 11 -13.60 -4.98 -19.15
C GLY A 11 -12.23 -4.51 -19.62
N ARG A 12 -11.91 -4.71 -20.92
CA ARG A 12 -10.69 -4.16 -21.55
C ARG A 12 -10.69 -2.63 -21.58
N ASP A 13 -11.78 -2.02 -22.02
CA ASP A 13 -11.90 -0.56 -22.09
C ASP A 13 -11.85 0.04 -20.67
N ALA A 14 -12.48 -0.64 -19.70
CA ALA A 14 -12.42 -0.24 -18.30
C ALA A 14 -10.99 -0.32 -17.74
N LEU A 15 -10.22 -1.35 -18.13
CA LEU A 15 -8.83 -1.51 -17.72
C LEU A 15 -7.92 -0.41 -18.25
N GLU A 16 -8.05 -0.05 -19.53
CA GLU A 16 -7.29 1.05 -20.13
C GLU A 16 -7.60 2.38 -19.42
N LEU A 17 -8.89 2.70 -19.23
CA LEU A 17 -9.29 3.90 -18.50
C LEU A 17 -8.84 3.89 -17.02
N ALA A 18 -8.70 2.73 -16.41
CA ALA A 18 -8.19 2.59 -15.04
C ALA A 18 -6.70 2.93 -14.97
N ARG A 19 -5.90 2.40 -15.92
CA ARG A 19 -4.47 2.70 -16.04
C ARG A 19 -4.24 4.18 -16.32
N ASP A 20 -5.05 4.79 -17.18
CA ASP A 20 -4.97 6.22 -17.50
C ASP A 20 -5.26 7.09 -16.27
N ALA A 21 -6.36 6.78 -15.57
CA ALA A 21 -6.70 7.45 -14.32
C ALA A 21 -5.61 7.30 -13.25
N PHE A 22 -4.96 6.14 -13.19
CA PHE A 22 -3.84 5.91 -12.27
C PHE A 22 -2.65 6.81 -12.63
N ARG A 23 -2.29 6.91 -13.92
CA ARG A 23 -1.21 7.79 -14.40
C ARG A 23 -1.51 9.27 -14.10
N GLU A 24 -2.78 9.67 -14.20
CA GLU A 24 -3.26 11.01 -13.86
C GLU A 24 -3.45 11.25 -12.36
N GLN A 25 -3.09 10.28 -11.51
CA GLN A 25 -3.26 10.37 -10.05
C GLN A 25 -4.73 10.54 -9.61
N ALA A 26 -5.68 10.21 -10.47
CA ALA A 26 -7.11 10.21 -10.19
C ALA A 26 -7.50 8.91 -9.45
N TRP A 27 -6.92 8.68 -8.27
CA TRP A 27 -6.95 7.41 -7.54
C TRP A 27 -8.35 6.82 -7.35
N GLY A 28 -9.33 7.67 -7.00
CA GLY A 28 -10.72 7.22 -6.82
C GLY A 28 -11.36 6.73 -8.13
N GLN A 29 -11.06 7.38 -9.25
CA GLN A 29 -11.51 6.94 -10.57
C GLN A 29 -10.79 5.67 -11.01
N ALA A 30 -9.48 5.59 -10.77
CA ALA A 30 -8.69 4.39 -11.05
C ALA A 30 -9.24 3.18 -10.28
N TYR A 31 -9.48 3.33 -8.98
CA TYR A 31 -10.07 2.28 -8.13
C TYR A 31 -11.40 1.78 -8.69
N ALA A 32 -12.32 2.70 -9.04
CA ALA A 32 -13.63 2.32 -9.56
C ALA A 32 -13.52 1.56 -10.89
N ARG A 33 -12.64 2.02 -11.79
CA ARG A 33 -12.46 1.43 -13.13
C ARG A 33 -11.73 0.09 -13.08
N PHE A 34 -10.71 -0.06 -12.23
CA PHE A 34 -10.10 -1.37 -12.00
C PHE A 34 -11.11 -2.36 -11.42
N GLY A 35 -12.01 -1.92 -10.53
CA GLY A 35 -13.08 -2.78 -10.01
C GLY A 35 -14.04 -3.28 -11.08
N VAL A 36 -14.38 -2.43 -12.06
CA VAL A 36 -15.17 -2.85 -13.23
C VAL A 36 -14.41 -3.87 -14.08
N ALA A 37 -13.13 -3.59 -14.37
CA ALA A 37 -12.29 -4.49 -15.16
C ALA A 37 -12.11 -5.87 -14.50
N ASP A 38 -11.87 -5.89 -13.18
CA ASP A 38 -11.70 -7.12 -12.38
C ASP A 38 -12.98 -7.94 -12.24
N SER A 39 -14.14 -7.29 -12.30
CA SER A 39 -15.44 -7.97 -12.28
C SER A 39 -15.77 -8.65 -13.62
N ASP A 40 -15.24 -8.12 -14.73
CA ASP A 40 -15.43 -8.66 -16.07
C ASP A 40 -14.43 -9.78 -16.39
N SER A 41 -13.18 -9.62 -15.97
CA SER A 41 -12.12 -10.60 -16.24
C SER A 41 -11.04 -10.60 -15.16
N ARG A 42 -10.37 -11.75 -14.98
CA ARG A 42 -9.25 -11.86 -14.04
C ARG A 42 -8.12 -10.92 -14.48
N LEU A 43 -7.77 -9.97 -13.63
CA LEU A 43 -6.65 -9.06 -13.87
C LEU A 43 -5.29 -9.77 -13.75
N ALA A 44 -4.34 -9.30 -14.56
CA ALA A 44 -2.94 -9.66 -14.48
C ALA A 44 -2.29 -9.08 -13.20
N PRO A 45 -1.19 -9.66 -12.69
CA PRO A 45 -0.56 -9.20 -11.46
C PRO A 45 -0.19 -7.71 -11.45
N ALA A 46 0.37 -7.20 -12.54
CA ALA A 46 0.74 -5.79 -12.66
C ALA A 46 -0.48 -4.85 -12.50
N ASP A 47 -1.65 -5.25 -13.01
CA ASP A 47 -2.88 -4.47 -12.85
C ASP A 47 -3.46 -4.60 -11.45
N LEU A 48 -3.34 -5.78 -10.82
CA LEU A 48 -3.72 -5.98 -9.43
C LEU A 48 -2.87 -5.12 -8.49
N GLU A 49 -1.58 -4.94 -8.76
CA GLU A 49 -0.70 -4.04 -7.98
C GLU A 49 -1.11 -2.58 -8.12
N LEU A 50 -1.43 -2.11 -9.34
CA LEU A 50 -1.94 -0.76 -9.56
C LEU A 50 -3.29 -0.57 -8.86
N TYR A 51 -4.17 -1.56 -8.93
CA TYR A 51 -5.45 -1.53 -8.25
C TYR A 51 -5.29 -1.50 -6.73
N ALA A 52 -4.41 -2.34 -6.18
CA ALA A 52 -4.08 -2.35 -4.77
C ALA A 52 -3.54 -0.99 -4.32
N ARG A 53 -2.62 -0.39 -5.08
CA ARG A 53 -2.08 0.93 -4.76
C ARG A 53 -3.16 2.02 -4.80
N ALA A 54 -4.06 2.01 -5.78
CA ALA A 54 -5.20 2.93 -5.82
C ALA A 54 -6.15 2.72 -4.62
N SER A 55 -6.34 1.47 -4.19
CA SER A 55 -7.17 1.16 -3.02
C SER A 55 -6.53 1.69 -1.73
N PHE A 56 -5.22 1.50 -1.53
CA PHE A 56 -4.47 2.06 -0.40
C PHE A 56 -4.53 3.59 -0.38
N LEU A 57 -4.25 4.24 -1.51
CA LEU A 57 -4.26 5.71 -1.62
C LEU A 57 -5.64 6.34 -1.42
N THR A 58 -6.69 5.52 -1.42
CA THR A 58 -8.07 5.95 -1.17
C THR A 58 -8.64 5.39 0.13
N GLY A 59 -7.80 4.81 1.01
CA GLY A 59 -8.16 4.34 2.34
C GLY A 59 -8.95 3.03 2.37
N ARG A 60 -8.88 2.21 1.31
CA ARG A 60 -9.55 0.91 1.18
C ARG A 60 -8.59 -0.22 1.48
N ASP A 61 -8.08 -0.25 2.71
CA ASP A 61 -6.95 -1.11 3.09
C ASP A 61 -7.26 -2.60 2.99
N ASP A 62 -8.48 -3.04 3.30
CA ASP A 62 -8.88 -4.45 3.13
C ASP A 62 -8.85 -4.89 1.66
N ALA A 63 -9.26 -4.00 0.74
CA ALA A 63 -9.17 -4.26 -0.68
C ALA A 63 -7.69 -4.33 -1.13
N CYS A 64 -6.84 -3.44 -0.60
CA CYS A 64 -5.40 -3.47 -0.87
C CYS A 64 -4.79 -4.82 -0.49
N VAL A 65 -5.08 -5.30 0.72
CA VAL A 65 -4.59 -6.59 1.21
C VAL A 65 -5.09 -7.75 0.33
N SER A 66 -6.38 -7.79 0.01
CA SER A 66 -6.94 -8.84 -0.85
C SER A 66 -6.34 -8.85 -2.26
N LEU A 67 -6.10 -7.67 -2.84
CA LEU A 67 -5.54 -7.53 -4.19
C LEU A 67 -4.05 -7.94 -4.24
N LEU A 68 -3.26 -7.53 -3.26
CA LEU A 68 -1.85 -7.93 -3.17
C LEU A 68 -1.69 -9.42 -2.88
N ASP A 69 -2.56 -10.02 -2.07
CA ASP A 69 -2.58 -11.47 -1.83
C ASP A 69 -2.84 -12.23 -3.15
N ARG A 70 -3.82 -11.78 -3.95
CA ARG A 70 -4.09 -12.35 -5.27
C ARG A 70 -2.92 -12.19 -6.24
N ALA A 71 -2.27 -11.02 -6.25
CA ALA A 71 -1.10 -10.77 -7.08
C ALA A 71 0.07 -11.68 -6.68
N TYR A 72 0.36 -11.78 -5.37
CA TYR A 72 1.38 -12.65 -4.80
C TYR A 72 1.26 -14.09 -5.30
N HIS A 73 0.07 -14.68 -5.17
CA HIS A 73 -0.15 -16.07 -5.58
C HIS A 73 0.00 -16.25 -7.11
N GLN A 74 -0.50 -15.31 -7.91
CA GLN A 74 -0.33 -15.39 -9.37
C GLN A 74 1.13 -15.29 -9.81
N LEU A 75 1.92 -14.44 -9.16
CA LEU A 75 3.34 -14.25 -9.44
C LEU A 75 4.15 -15.46 -9.00
N LEU A 76 3.82 -16.04 -7.84
CA LEU A 76 4.45 -17.25 -7.35
C LEU A 76 4.19 -18.44 -8.28
N ASP A 77 2.95 -18.60 -8.75
CA ASP A 77 2.58 -19.65 -9.71
C ASP A 77 3.31 -19.49 -11.06
N SER A 78 3.69 -18.26 -11.40
CA SER A 78 4.41 -17.93 -12.64
C SER A 78 5.95 -17.93 -12.49
N GLY A 79 6.47 -18.14 -11.28
CA GLY A 79 7.91 -18.11 -10.99
C GLY A 79 8.51 -16.70 -10.87
N GLU A 80 7.69 -15.66 -10.87
CA GLU A 80 8.09 -14.25 -10.77
C GLU A 80 8.38 -13.88 -9.30
N HIS A 81 9.43 -14.47 -8.75
CA HIS A 81 9.73 -14.43 -7.31
C HIS A 81 10.02 -13.03 -6.77
N GLU A 82 10.63 -12.16 -7.57
CA GLU A 82 10.95 -10.79 -7.17
C GLU A 82 9.68 -9.97 -6.95
N GLN A 83 8.78 -9.97 -7.93
CA GLN A 83 7.52 -9.23 -7.84
C GLN A 83 6.60 -9.86 -6.76
N ALA A 84 6.63 -11.19 -6.61
CA ALA A 84 5.93 -11.86 -5.51
C ALA A 84 6.48 -11.38 -4.15
N ALA A 85 7.79 -11.27 -4.00
CA ALA A 85 8.40 -10.78 -2.76
C ALA A 85 8.01 -9.31 -2.48
N GLU A 86 7.93 -8.46 -3.51
CA GLU A 86 7.42 -7.08 -3.39
C GLU A 86 5.96 -7.04 -2.93
N CYS A 87 5.07 -7.88 -3.50
CA CYS A 87 3.69 -8.00 -3.05
C CYS A 87 3.61 -8.38 -1.56
N ALA A 88 4.37 -9.40 -1.15
CA ALA A 88 4.44 -9.85 0.25
C ALA A 88 5.00 -8.77 1.18
N PHE A 89 5.96 -7.97 0.73
CA PHE A 89 6.45 -6.81 1.47
C PHE A 89 5.35 -5.76 1.68
N TRP A 90 4.65 -5.35 0.62
CA TRP A 90 3.60 -4.34 0.72
C TRP A 90 2.42 -4.82 1.58
N LEU A 91 2.08 -6.11 1.54
CA LEU A 91 1.12 -6.73 2.47
C LEU A 91 1.55 -6.55 3.93
N GLY A 92 2.79 -6.96 4.24
CA GLY A 92 3.35 -6.84 5.58
C GLY A 92 3.38 -5.39 6.07
N PHE A 93 3.76 -4.45 5.20
CA PHE A 93 3.82 -3.04 5.51
C PHE A 93 2.44 -2.42 5.79
N ASN A 94 1.42 -2.75 4.98
CA ASN A 94 0.05 -2.31 5.21
C ASN A 94 -0.51 -2.83 6.54
N LEU A 95 -0.24 -4.10 6.86
CA LEU A 95 -0.67 -4.71 8.12
C LEU A 95 0.06 -4.09 9.33
N ILE A 96 1.32 -3.68 9.18
CA ILE A 96 2.03 -2.90 10.22
C ILE A 96 1.30 -1.58 10.49
N ASN A 97 0.93 -0.84 9.45
CA ASN A 97 0.24 0.45 9.60
C ASN A 97 -1.13 0.30 10.30
N ARG A 98 -1.74 -0.89 10.23
CA ARG A 98 -2.99 -1.25 10.90
C ARG A 98 -2.82 -1.81 12.33
N GLY A 99 -1.59 -2.04 12.78
CA GLY A 99 -1.32 -2.66 14.08
C GLY A 99 -1.38 -4.19 14.09
N GLU A 100 -1.56 -4.85 12.95
CA GLU A 100 -1.73 -6.30 12.81
C GLU A 100 -0.39 -7.04 12.75
N MET A 101 0.43 -6.88 13.79
CA MET A 101 1.84 -7.28 13.81
C MET A 101 2.09 -8.77 13.52
N ALA A 102 1.21 -9.66 14.00
CA ALA A 102 1.37 -11.10 13.78
C ALA A 102 1.19 -11.48 12.29
N GLN A 103 0.15 -10.94 11.64
CA GLN A 103 -0.08 -11.17 10.22
C GLN A 103 1.00 -10.52 9.37
N ALA A 104 1.40 -9.29 9.74
CA ALA A 104 2.49 -8.59 9.07
C ALA A 104 3.79 -9.40 9.10
N GLY A 105 4.17 -9.94 10.26
CA GLY A 105 5.36 -10.79 10.40
C GLY A 105 5.33 -12.01 9.50
N GLY A 106 4.16 -12.65 9.35
CA GLY A 106 3.98 -13.79 8.45
C GLY A 106 4.21 -13.43 6.97
N TRP A 107 3.78 -12.25 6.53
CA TRP A 107 3.99 -11.79 5.15
C TRP A 107 5.43 -11.37 4.89
N LEU A 108 6.06 -10.64 5.81
CA LEU A 108 7.46 -10.26 5.69
C LEU A 108 8.38 -11.50 5.65
N ALA A 109 8.11 -12.52 6.47
CA ALA A 109 8.85 -13.77 6.42
C ALA A 109 8.69 -14.52 5.08
N ARG A 110 7.55 -14.36 4.37
CA ARG A 110 7.38 -14.91 3.02
C ARG A 110 8.20 -14.12 1.99
N ALA A 111 8.23 -12.80 2.08
CA ALA A 111 9.07 -11.97 1.24
C ALA A 111 10.56 -12.31 1.43
N GLU A 112 11.03 -12.43 2.68
CA GLU A 112 12.41 -12.81 3.01
C GLU A 112 12.82 -14.17 2.42
N LYS A 113 11.89 -15.14 2.39
CA LYS A 113 12.16 -16.47 1.81
C LYS A 113 12.35 -16.46 0.29
N LEU A 114 11.81 -15.47 -0.41
CA LEU A 114 11.92 -15.35 -1.86
C LEU A 114 13.19 -14.63 -2.30
N VAL A 115 13.80 -13.81 -1.42
CA VAL A 115 15.04 -13.04 -1.70
C VAL A 115 16.18 -13.88 -2.30
N PRO A 116 16.48 -15.12 -1.86
CA PRO A 116 17.56 -15.90 -2.45
C PRO A 116 17.33 -16.26 -3.93
N ALA A 117 16.07 -16.20 -4.40
CA ALA A 117 15.70 -16.48 -5.78
C ALA A 117 15.59 -15.21 -6.65
N THR A 118 15.93 -14.03 -6.12
CA THR A 118 15.94 -12.75 -6.86
C THR A 118 17.37 -12.35 -7.23
N PRO A 119 17.54 -11.45 -8.22
CA PRO A 119 18.84 -10.82 -8.49
C PRO A 119 19.45 -10.17 -7.24
N ASP A 120 20.77 -10.03 -7.22
CA ASP A 120 21.50 -9.45 -6.09
C ASP A 120 21.28 -7.94 -5.96
N ASP A 121 21.01 -7.24 -7.07
CA ASP A 121 20.66 -5.83 -7.14
C ASP A 121 19.15 -5.57 -6.99
N SER A 122 18.38 -6.59 -6.65
CA SER A 122 16.94 -6.49 -6.50
C SER A 122 16.53 -5.48 -5.40
N PRO A 123 15.61 -4.54 -5.70
CA PRO A 123 15.15 -3.54 -4.75
C PRO A 123 14.50 -4.16 -3.51
N ILE A 124 13.97 -5.38 -3.58
CA ILE A 124 13.33 -6.04 -2.44
C ILE A 124 14.27 -6.21 -1.24
N ARG A 125 15.56 -6.41 -1.49
CA ARG A 125 16.58 -6.52 -0.44
C ARG A 125 16.68 -5.23 0.37
N GLY A 126 16.56 -4.08 -0.29
CA GLY A 126 16.51 -2.78 0.35
C GLY A 126 15.17 -2.53 1.05
N LEU A 127 14.05 -2.88 0.41
CA LEU A 127 12.71 -2.70 0.97
C LEU A 127 12.54 -3.45 2.30
N LEU A 128 13.04 -4.69 2.40
CA LEU A 128 12.93 -5.50 3.63
C LEU A 128 13.69 -4.92 4.83
N LEU A 129 14.59 -3.95 4.64
CA LEU A 129 15.23 -3.23 5.74
C LEU A 129 14.27 -2.22 6.42
N VAL A 130 13.24 -1.74 5.72
CA VAL A 130 12.34 -0.69 6.22
C VAL A 130 11.54 -1.14 7.47
N PRO A 131 10.86 -2.31 7.48
CA PRO A 131 10.15 -2.78 8.66
C PRO A 131 11.07 -3.06 9.85
N ALA A 132 12.30 -3.53 9.60
CA ALA A 132 13.30 -3.72 10.64
C ALA A 132 13.68 -2.39 11.31
N ALA A 133 13.85 -1.34 10.51
CA ALA A 133 14.09 0.02 11.00
C ALA A 133 12.89 0.57 11.80
N CYS A 134 11.65 0.42 11.30
CA CYS A 134 10.44 0.86 12.00
C CYS A 134 10.26 0.17 13.37
N ARG A 135 10.56 -1.13 13.47
CA ARG A 135 10.52 -1.85 14.76
C ARG A 135 11.47 -1.27 15.80
N HIS A 136 12.61 -0.72 15.36
CA HIS A 136 13.58 -0.09 16.24
C HIS A 136 13.13 1.32 16.67
N SER A 137 12.60 2.13 15.74
CA SER A 137 12.15 3.50 16.04
C SER A 137 10.90 3.54 16.93
N CYS A 138 9.95 2.61 16.79
CA CYS A 138 8.79 2.53 17.70
C CYS A 138 9.16 2.10 19.13
N ARG A 139 10.35 1.48 19.32
CA ARG A 139 10.89 1.13 20.65
C ARG A 139 11.67 2.26 21.31
N ALA A 140 12.14 3.23 20.52
CA ALA A 140 12.74 4.45 21.04
C ALA A 140 11.62 5.33 21.61
N THR A 141 11.23 5.06 22.85
CA THR A 141 10.46 6.01 23.65
C THR A 141 11.24 7.32 23.65
N VAL A 142 10.68 8.38 23.04
CA VAL A 142 11.18 9.73 23.32
C VAL A 142 11.09 9.87 24.83
N PRO A 143 12.21 10.03 25.56
CA PRO A 143 12.14 10.19 27.00
C PRO A 143 11.17 11.34 27.27
N ALA A 144 10.23 11.14 28.19
CA ALA A 144 9.34 12.21 28.62
C ALA A 144 10.19 13.46 28.86
N PRO A 145 9.78 14.65 28.38
CA PRO A 145 10.57 15.85 28.58
C PRO A 145 10.89 15.94 30.08
N SER A 146 12.18 15.83 30.42
CA SER A 146 12.62 16.06 31.79
C SER A 146 12.06 17.41 32.19
N SER A 147 11.35 17.48 33.31
CA SER A 147 10.68 18.69 33.80
C SER A 147 11.64 19.88 34.03
N SER A 148 12.94 19.71 33.81
CA SER A 148 13.88 20.80 33.58
C SER A 148 13.66 21.42 32.20
N SER A 149 12.66 22.31 32.10
CA SER A 149 12.60 23.28 31.00
C SER A 149 13.89 24.12 30.97
N PRO A 150 14.57 24.27 29.82
CA PRO A 150 15.73 25.16 29.69
C PRO A 150 15.33 26.64 29.56
N TRP A 151 14.05 26.98 29.66
CA TRP A 151 13.57 28.36 29.55
C TRP A 151 13.49 29.02 30.93
N PRO A 152 14.04 30.24 31.11
CA PRO A 152 13.92 30.96 32.38
C PRO A 152 12.44 31.27 32.66
N ALA A 153 12.00 30.94 33.88
CA ALA A 153 10.67 31.25 34.39
C ALA A 153 10.50 32.78 34.52
N GLY A 154 10.07 33.45 33.46
CA GLY A 154 10.02 34.91 33.47
C GLY A 154 9.20 35.60 32.37
N LEU A 155 8.41 34.87 31.57
CA LEU A 155 7.53 35.49 30.58
C LEU A 155 6.08 35.12 30.88
N ALA A 156 5.48 35.92 31.76
CA ALA A 156 4.05 35.92 32.02
C ALA A 156 3.29 36.29 30.73
N ALA A 157 2.30 35.48 30.37
CA ALA A 157 1.35 35.80 29.32
C ALA A 157 0.50 37.03 29.72
N PRO A 158 0.24 38.00 28.82
CA PRO A 158 -0.69 39.07 29.11
C PRO A 158 -2.12 38.51 29.20
N ARG A 159 -2.77 38.72 30.35
CA ARG A 159 -4.21 38.51 30.54
C ARG A 159 -4.96 39.50 29.65
N GLY A 160 -5.55 39.02 28.56
CA GLY A 160 -6.53 39.78 27.79
C GLY A 160 -7.81 39.95 28.61
N SER A 161 -8.08 41.17 29.05
CA SER A 161 -9.33 41.59 29.67
C SER A 161 -10.46 41.64 28.64
N ARG A 162 -11.61 41.07 28.99
CA ARG A 162 -12.90 41.33 28.33
C ARG A 162 -13.25 42.82 28.38
N SER A 163 -13.72 43.33 27.26
CA SER A 163 -14.87 44.24 27.11
C SER A 163 -15.47 44.03 25.73
#